data_AF-A0A2N2FAF5-F1
#
_entry.id   AF-A0A2N2FAF5-F1
#
_cell.length_a   1.000
_cell.length_b   1.000
_cell.length_c   1.000
_cell.angle_alpha   90.00
_cell.angle_beta   90.00
_cell.angle_gamma   90.00
#
_symmetry.space_group_name_H-M   'P 1'
#
loop_
_entity.id
_entity.type
_entity.pdbx_description
1 polymer ?
#
loop_
_entity_poly.entity_id
_entity_poly.type
_entity_poly.pdbx_seq_one_letter_code
_entity_poly.pdbx_strand_id
1 'polypeptide(L)'
;MSSADFKMKREHLVSLIILGLAILTLATYWQAQDHEFINYDDQLYITKNHLTQSDISLKSIAGAFKDVHTGNWHPVTMLSHMLDWQLFGYNAGGHHWTNVIIHVFNTTLLFLLLRMMTGAI
;
A
#
# COMPACT_ATOMS: atom_id res chain seq x y z
N MET A 1 25.44 33.71 -7.45
CA MET A 1 24.83 32.54 -6.78
C MET A 1 25.55 31.30 -7.30
N SER A 2 25.98 30.39 -6.42
CA SER A 2 26.82 29.25 -6.76
C SER A 2 26.00 28.11 -7.41
N SER A 3 26.65 27.22 -8.17
CA SER A 3 26.02 25.98 -8.68
C SER A 3 25.45 25.11 -7.55
N ALA A 4 26.07 25.19 -6.36
CA ALA A 4 25.58 24.54 -5.15
C ALA A 4 24.21 25.09 -4.67
N ASP A 5 23.98 26.40 -4.77
CA ASP A 5 22.73 27.03 -4.34
C ASP A 5 21.55 26.58 -5.22
N PHE A 6 21.80 26.44 -6.54
CA PHE A 6 20.78 25.97 -7.48
C PHE A 6 20.41 24.51 -7.22
N LYS A 7 21.41 23.65 -6.98
CA LYS A 7 21.19 22.24 -6.62
C LYS A 7 20.37 22.13 -5.32
N MET A 8 20.71 22.89 -4.28
CA MET A 8 19.98 22.87 -3.01
C MET A 8 18.52 23.28 -3.15
N LYS A 9 18.22 24.36 -3.90
CA LYS A 9 16.84 24.79 -4.16
C LYS A 9 16.02 23.72 -4.87
N ARG A 10 16.63 23.01 -5.83
CA ARG A 10 15.98 21.91 -6.55
C ARG A 10 15.66 20.72 -5.65
N GLU A 11 16.58 20.30 -4.77
CA GLU A 11 16.30 19.20 -3.83
C GLU A 11 15.23 19.57 -2.79
N HIS A 12 15.17 20.84 -2.35
CA HIS A 12 14.07 21.33 -1.51
C HIS A 12 12.73 21.30 -2.26
N LEU A 13 12.69 21.73 -3.52
CA LEU A 13 11.47 21.66 -4.33
C LEU A 13 10.98 20.22 -4.49
N VAL A 14 11.88 19.28 -4.80
CA VAL A 14 11.57 17.84 -4.89
C VAL A 14 10.99 17.32 -3.57
N SER A 15 11.59 17.70 -2.44
CA SER A 15 11.11 17.31 -1.11
C SER A 15 9.71 17.88 -0.81
N LEU A 16 9.45 19.14 -1.19
CA LEU A 16 8.14 19.78 -1.05
C LEU A 16 7.08 19.11 -1.93
N ILE A 17 7.43 18.70 -3.15
CA ILE A 17 6.52 17.96 -4.04
C ILE A 17 6.17 16.61 -3.42
N ILE A 18 7.16 15.85 -2.94
CA ILE A 18 6.93 14.55 -2.28
C ILE A 18 6.03 14.73 -1.05
N LEU A 19 6.31 15.73 -0.22
CA LEU A 19 5.50 16.03 0.96
C LEU A 19 4.06 16.40 0.56
N GLY A 20 3.90 17.23 -0.47
CA GLY A 20 2.59 17.60 -1.00
C GLY A 20 1.81 16.38 -1.52
N LEU A 21 2.45 15.50 -2.28
CA LEU A 21 1.84 14.26 -2.78
C LEU A 21 1.40 13.34 -1.63
N ALA A 22 2.23 13.19 -0.60
CA ALA A 22 1.90 12.41 0.58
C ALA A 22 0.70 13.00 1.33
N ILE A 23 0.71 14.31 1.62
CA ILE A 23 -0.37 14.99 2.33
C ILE A 23 -1.68 14.89 1.55
N LEU A 24 -1.66 15.14 0.24
CA LEU A 24 -2.86 15.07 -0.61
C LEU A 24 -3.43 13.66 -0.64
N THR A 25 -2.58 12.64 -0.76
CA THR A 25 -2.99 11.23 -0.70
C THR A 25 -3.65 10.92 0.65
N LEU A 26 -2.99 11.26 1.76
CA LEU A 26 -3.51 11.00 3.10
C LEU A 26 -4.83 11.72 3.35
N ALA A 27 -4.95 12.99 2.94
CA ALA A 27 -6.17 13.77 3.09
C ALA A 27 -7.34 13.19 2.28
N THR A 28 -7.07 12.73 1.06
CA THR A 28 -8.09 12.15 0.17
C THR A 28 -8.65 10.84 0.73
N TYR A 29 -7.79 9.99 1.30
CA TYR A 29 -8.17 8.68 1.80
C TYR A 29 -8.36 8.62 3.32
N TRP A 30 -8.35 9.77 4.02
CA TRP A 30 -8.44 9.81 5.49
C TRP A 30 -9.68 9.08 6.03
N GLN A 31 -10.81 9.21 5.33
CA GLN A 31 -12.09 8.59 5.73
C GLN A 31 -12.13 7.08 5.52
N ALA A 32 -11.18 6.48 4.80
CA ALA A 32 -11.15 5.04 4.56
C ALA A 32 -11.01 4.22 5.85
N GLN A 33 -10.55 4.84 6.93
CA GLN A 33 -10.44 4.21 8.24
C GLN A 33 -11.79 3.87 8.89
N ASP A 34 -12.84 4.59 8.50
CA ASP A 34 -14.19 4.44 9.05
C ASP A 34 -15.07 3.54 8.17
N HIS A 35 -14.54 3.07 7.04
CA HIS A 35 -15.26 2.15 6.14
C HIS A 35 -15.18 0.71 6.66
N GLU A 36 -16.28 -0.03 6.48
CA GLU A 36 -16.41 -1.43 6.86
C GLU A 36 -16.14 -2.36 5.67
N PHE A 37 -15.89 -3.64 5.97
CA PHE A 37 -15.90 -4.68 4.95
C PHE A 37 -17.28 -4.78 4.29
N ILE A 38 -17.31 -5.01 2.98
CA ILE A 38 -18.52 -5.14 2.18
C ILE A 38 -18.73 -6.57 1.69
N ASN A 39 -20.00 -6.91 1.41
CA ASN A 39 -20.37 -8.23 0.91
C ASN A 39 -20.15 -8.35 -0.60
N TYR A 40 -18.90 -8.23 -1.04
CA TYR A 40 -18.50 -8.44 -2.43
C TYR A 40 -17.34 -9.45 -2.49
N ASP A 41 -16.12 -8.99 -2.29
CA ASP A 41 -14.90 -9.77 -2.34
C ASP A 41 -14.25 -9.93 -0.95
N ASP A 42 -14.51 -9.03 0.01
CA ASP A 42 -13.93 -9.13 1.36
C ASP A 42 -14.22 -10.46 2.07
N GLN A 43 -15.37 -11.07 1.80
CA GLN A 43 -15.67 -12.42 2.33
C GLN A 43 -14.72 -13.47 1.77
N LEU A 44 -14.44 -13.41 0.46
CA LEU A 44 -13.57 -14.36 -0.22
C LEU A 44 -12.10 -14.17 0.15
N TYR A 45 -11.66 -12.93 0.37
CA TYR A 45 -10.27 -12.59 0.60
C TYR A 45 -9.87 -12.50 2.07
N ILE A 46 -10.79 -12.09 2.95
CA ILE A 46 -10.45 -11.68 4.32
C ILE A 46 -11.35 -12.39 5.33
N THR A 47 -12.64 -12.06 5.38
CA THR A 47 -13.50 -12.39 6.52
C THR A 47 -13.99 -13.84 6.56
N LYS A 48 -13.93 -14.58 5.44
CA LYS A 48 -14.19 -16.04 5.38
C LYS A 48 -13.06 -16.84 4.76
N ASN A 49 -11.85 -16.27 4.65
CA ASN A 49 -10.70 -16.96 4.09
C ASN A 49 -9.82 -17.57 5.19
N HIS A 50 -9.90 -18.89 5.38
CA HIS A 50 -9.12 -19.58 6.42
C HIS A 50 -7.61 -19.45 6.26
N LEU A 51 -7.11 -19.28 5.03
CA LEU A 51 -5.69 -19.08 4.79
C LEU A 51 -5.26 -17.69 5.25
N THR A 52 -6.02 -16.65 4.90
CA THR A 52 -5.79 -15.28 5.36
C THR A 52 -5.81 -15.17 6.88
N GLN A 53 -6.73 -15.87 7.53
CA GLN A 53 -6.90 -15.81 8.98
C GLN A 53 -5.90 -16.66 9.78
N SER A 54 -5.05 -17.43 9.09
CA SER A 54 -4.08 -18.32 9.72
C SER A 54 -2.81 -17.59 10.19
N ASP A 55 -2.07 -18.24 11.09
CA ASP A 55 -0.75 -17.76 11.50
C ASP A 55 0.24 -17.73 10.35
N ILE A 56 1.16 -16.77 10.36
CA ILE A 56 2.24 -16.70 9.39
C ILE A 56 3.24 -17.83 9.69
N SER A 57 3.23 -18.83 8.82
CA SER A 57 4.09 -20.02 8.90
C SER A 57 4.53 -20.40 7.49
N LEU A 58 5.59 -21.21 7.36
CA LEU A 58 6.02 -21.72 6.05
C LEU A 58 4.89 -22.45 5.32
N LYS A 59 3.98 -23.12 6.05
CA LYS A 59 2.83 -23.81 5.49
C LYS A 59 1.80 -22.84 4.92
N SER A 60 1.43 -21.79 5.65
CA SER A 60 0.44 -20.80 5.18
C SER A 60 1.02 -19.92 4.08
N ILE A 61 2.30 -19.56 4.16
CA ILE A 61 3.01 -18.86 3.06
C ILE A 61 2.99 -19.72 1.80
N ALA A 62 3.38 -20.99 1.87
CA ALA A 62 3.31 -21.90 0.72
C ALA A 62 1.86 -22.09 0.23
N GLY A 63 0.88 -22.00 1.12
CA GLY A 63 -0.53 -21.97 0.80
C GLY A 63 -0.91 -20.77 -0.08
N ALA A 64 -0.42 -19.56 0.24
CA ALA A 64 -0.70 -18.36 -0.55
C ALA A 64 -0.20 -18.47 -2.00
N PHE A 65 0.93 -19.15 -2.21
CA PHE A 65 1.47 -19.42 -3.55
C PHE A 65 0.72 -20.50 -4.34
N LYS A 66 -0.14 -21.26 -3.67
CA LYS A 66 -0.96 -22.32 -4.25
C LYS A 66 -2.46 -22.01 -4.22
N ASP A 67 -2.83 -20.82 -3.76
CA ASP A 67 -4.22 -20.46 -3.60
C ASP A 67 -4.91 -20.38 -4.96
N VAL A 68 -5.96 -21.20 -5.10
CA VAL A 68 -6.87 -21.24 -6.25
C VAL A 68 -8.30 -20.90 -5.82
N HIS A 69 -8.57 -20.79 -4.51
CA HIS A 69 -9.90 -20.54 -3.96
C HIS A 69 -10.38 -19.12 -4.23
N THR A 70 -9.48 -18.15 -4.26
CA THR A 70 -9.78 -16.74 -4.50
C THR A 70 -9.99 -16.39 -5.99
N GLY A 71 -9.95 -17.40 -6.88
CA GLY A 71 -10.25 -17.27 -8.32
C GLY A 71 -9.14 -16.65 -9.17
N ASN A 72 -8.31 -15.78 -8.58
CA ASN A 72 -7.14 -15.18 -9.22
C ASN A 72 -5.86 -15.60 -8.49
N TRP A 73 -4.75 -15.75 -9.22
CA TRP A 73 -3.44 -16.03 -8.62
C TRP A 73 -2.68 -14.72 -8.33
N HIS A 74 -2.58 -14.34 -7.06
CA HIS A 74 -1.94 -13.10 -6.59
C HIS A 74 -1.30 -13.31 -5.20
N PRO A 75 -0.29 -14.19 -5.08
CA PRO A 75 0.22 -14.65 -3.80
C PRO A 75 0.77 -13.54 -2.90
N VAL A 76 1.36 -12.49 -3.48
CA VAL A 76 1.85 -11.34 -2.70
C VAL A 76 0.70 -10.56 -2.06
N THR A 77 -0.43 -10.41 -2.75
CA THR A 77 -1.64 -9.80 -2.21
C THR A 77 -2.21 -10.63 -1.08
N MET A 78 -2.27 -11.96 -1.23
CA MET A 78 -2.72 -12.86 -0.17
C MET A 78 -1.82 -12.78 1.07
N LEU A 79 -0.50 -12.72 0.90
CA LEU A 79 0.43 -12.51 2.01
C LEU A 79 0.23 -11.15 2.71
N SER A 80 -0.08 -10.09 1.95
CA SER A 80 -0.44 -8.80 2.51
C SER A 80 -1.69 -8.90 3.38
N HIS A 81 -2.76 -9.51 2.88
CA HIS A 81 -3.98 -9.71 3.65
C HIS A 81 -3.76 -10.58 4.90
N MET A 82 -2.90 -11.60 4.83
CA MET A 82 -2.52 -12.40 5.99
C MET A 82 -1.83 -11.54 7.06
N LEU A 83 -0.91 -10.68 6.65
CA LEU A 83 -0.23 -9.76 7.56
C LEU A 83 -1.22 -8.75 8.16
N ASP A 84 -2.08 -8.15 7.34
CA ASP A 84 -3.11 -7.22 7.80
C ASP A 84 -4.07 -7.90 8.79
N TRP A 85 -4.43 -9.16 8.55
CA TRP A 85 -5.24 -9.93 9.50
C TRP A 85 -4.53 -10.14 10.84
N GLN A 86 -3.25 -10.45 10.84
CA GLN A 86 -2.47 -10.61 12.06
C GLN A 86 -2.35 -9.30 12.87
N LEU A 87 -2.31 -8.16 12.19
CA LEU A 87 -2.17 -6.85 12.82
C LEU A 87 -3.52 -6.25 13.27
N PHE A 88 -4.58 -6.43 12.47
CA PHE A 88 -5.83 -5.69 12.61
C PHE A 88 -7.06 -6.58 12.80
N GLY A 89 -6.98 -7.88 12.46
CA GLY A 89 -8.11 -8.82 12.54
C GLY A 89 -9.33 -8.28 11.78
N TYR A 90 -10.46 -8.16 12.49
CA TYR A 90 -11.72 -7.64 11.94
C TYR A 90 -11.78 -6.11 11.77
N ASN A 91 -10.73 -5.37 12.13
CA ASN A 91 -10.71 -3.92 11.95
C ASN A 91 -10.44 -3.54 10.49
N ALA A 92 -11.49 -3.41 9.67
CA ALA A 92 -11.43 -3.05 8.26
C ALA A 92 -10.60 -1.79 7.98
N GLY A 93 -10.72 -0.76 8.83
CA GLY A 93 -9.94 0.47 8.72
C GLY A 93 -8.43 0.23 8.71
N GLY A 94 -7.93 -0.74 9.50
CA GLY A 94 -6.53 -1.12 9.50
C GLY A 94 -6.07 -1.70 8.15
N HIS A 95 -6.86 -2.60 7.57
CA HIS A 95 -6.61 -3.16 6.23
C HIS A 95 -6.62 -2.08 5.15
N HIS A 96 -7.55 -1.13 5.23
CA HIS A 96 -7.60 0.01 4.31
C HIS A 96 -6.36 0.90 4.42
N TRP A 97 -5.86 1.14 5.65
CA TRP A 97 -4.66 1.95 5.87
C TRP A 97 -3.38 1.33 5.30
N THR A 98 -3.25 0.01 5.31
CA THR A 98 -2.15 -0.67 4.59
C THR A 98 -2.11 -0.25 3.12
N ASN A 99 -3.26 -0.25 2.45
CA ASN A 99 -3.36 0.20 1.05
C ASN A 99 -3.03 1.69 0.88
N VAL A 100 -3.47 2.56 1.79
CA VAL A 100 -3.16 3.99 1.74
C VAL A 100 -1.65 4.23 1.88
N ILE A 101 -0.97 3.53 2.80
CA ILE A 101 0.48 3.63 3.00
C ILE A 101 1.23 3.16 1.74
N ILE A 102 0.84 2.01 1.17
CA ILE A 102 1.41 1.50 -0.08
C ILE A 102 1.19 2.51 -1.21
N HIS A 103 0.03 3.17 -1.27
CA HIS A 103 -0.26 4.17 -2.29
C HIS A 103 0.61 5.42 -2.17
N VAL A 104 0.85 5.94 -0.95
CA VAL A 104 1.80 7.05 -0.71
C VAL A 104 3.21 6.68 -1.18
N PHE A 105 3.65 5.46 -0.86
CA PHE A 105 4.96 4.95 -1.27
C PHE A 105 5.09 4.85 -2.80
N ASN A 106 4.11 4.21 -3.46
CA ASN A 106 4.11 4.07 -4.92
C ASN A 106 4.03 5.41 -5.65
N THR A 107 3.27 6.37 -5.12
CA THR A 107 3.17 7.72 -5.67
C THR A 107 4.52 8.44 -5.60
N THR A 108 5.24 8.30 -4.48
CA THR A 108 6.58 8.84 -4.30
C THR A 108 7.59 8.20 -5.26
N LEU A 109 7.58 6.87 -5.36
CA LEU A 109 8.45 6.14 -6.28
C LEU A 109 8.19 6.52 -7.74
N LEU A 110 6.93 6.63 -8.14
CA LEU A 110 6.56 7.01 -9.49
C LEU A 110 7.05 8.42 -9.83
N PHE A 111 6.87 9.39 -8.92
CA PHE A 111 7.39 10.74 -9.10
C PHE A 111 8.92 10.75 -9.28
N LEU A 112 9.65 10.03 -8.41
CA LEU A 112 11.11 9.92 -8.51
C LEU A 112 11.57 9.26 -9.81
N LEU A 113 10.88 8.21 -10.25
CA LEU A 113 11.15 7.53 -11.51
C LEU A 113 10.93 8.47 -12.71
N LEU A 114 9.81 9.19 -12.75
CA LEU A 114 9.54 10.15 -13.82
C LEU A 114 10.56 11.28 -13.87
N ARG A 115 10.97 11.80 -12.70
CA ARG A 115 12.06 12.79 -12.62
C ARG A 115 13.37 12.23 -13.18
N MET A 116 13.71 10.99 -12.82
CA MET A 116 14.93 10.34 -13.30
C MET A 116 14.90 10.16 -14.82
N MET A 117 13.78 9.72 -15.38
CA MET A 117 13.64 9.44 -16.80
C MET A 117 13.58 10.71 -17.67
N THR A 118 12.98 11.79 -17.15
CA THR A 118 12.77 13.03 -17.92
C THR A 118 13.85 14.08 -17.69
N GLY A 119 14.57 14.03 -16.56
CA GLY A 119 15.48 15.09 -16.14
C GLY A 119 14.77 16.41 -15.81
N ALA A 120 13.44 16.45 -15.85
CA ALA A 120 12.65 17.62 -15.51
C ALA A 120 12.54 17.78 -13.99
N ILE A 121 12.49 19.04 -13.54
CA ILE A 121 12.43 19.47 -12.13
C ILE A 121 13.77 19.37 -11.39
#